data_AF-A0A920DJ39-F1
#
_entry.id   AF-A0A920DJ39-F1
#
_cell.length_a   1.000
_cell.length_b   1.000
_cell.length_c   1.000
_cell.angle_alpha   90.00
_cell.angle_beta   90.00
_cell.angle_gamma   90.00
#
_symmetry.space_group_name_H-M   'P 1'
#
loop_
_entity.id
_entity.type
_entity.pdbx_description
1 polymer ?
#
loop_
_entity_poly.entity_id
_entity_poly.type
_entity_poly.pdbx_seq_one_letter_code
_entity_poly.pdbx_strand_id
1 'polypeptide(L)'
;MVKRGLISPSLNVPAPDMGTGKKEMAWIADEYKRLNPQDINAYACVTGKPENMGGVDGRTEATGRGIFYALSSFFNSPDIKKQALKASFLLKA
;
A
#
# COMPACT_ATOMS: atom_id res chain seq x y z
N MET A 1 -17.77 5.89 11.22
CA MET A 1 -17.46 5.34 9.87
C MET A 1 -17.85 3.86 9.77
N VAL A 2 -17.40 3.00 10.70
CA VAL A 2 -17.76 1.57 10.73
C VAL A 2 -19.26 1.32 10.90
N LYS A 3 -19.95 2.03 11.80
CA LYS A 3 -21.42 1.95 11.99
C LYS A 3 -22.26 2.35 10.77
N ARG A 4 -21.67 3.02 9.77
CA ARG A 4 -22.34 3.36 8.51
C ARG A 4 -22.15 2.28 7.42
N GLY A 5 -21.47 1.18 7.73
CA GLY A 5 -21.23 0.07 6.79
C GLY A 5 -20.23 0.38 5.68
N LEU A 6 -19.41 1.44 5.82
CA LEU A 6 -18.53 1.94 4.75
C LEU A 6 -17.17 1.25 4.67
N ILE A 7 -16.84 0.41 5.64
CA ILE A 7 -15.59 -0.36 5.71
C ILE A 7 -15.96 -1.83 5.80
N SER A 8 -15.42 -2.63 4.89
CA SER A 8 -15.58 -4.08 4.89
C SER A 8 -14.45 -4.69 4.09
N PRO A 9 -13.90 -5.84 4.52
CA PRO A 9 -12.90 -6.58 3.74
C PRO A 9 -13.31 -6.84 2.29
N SER A 10 -14.60 -6.95 2.00
CA SER A 10 -15.14 -7.29 0.67
C SER A 10 -15.68 -6.10 -0.12
N LEU A 11 -15.76 -4.91 0.50
CA LEU A 11 -16.36 -3.74 -0.13
C LEU A 11 -15.35 -2.60 -0.31
N ASN A 12 -14.76 -2.16 0.79
CA ASN A 12 -13.90 -0.99 0.80
C ASN A 12 -12.84 -1.14 1.89
N VAL A 13 -11.59 -1.21 1.43
CA VAL A 13 -10.42 -1.50 2.24
C VAL A 13 -9.49 -0.28 2.23
N PRO A 14 -9.55 0.61 3.23
CA PRO A 14 -8.67 1.77 3.30
C PRO A 14 -7.20 1.38 3.50
N ALA A 15 -6.33 2.35 3.20
CA ALA A 15 -4.89 2.26 3.31
C ALA A 15 -4.35 3.54 3.97
N PRO A 16 -3.13 3.51 4.55
CA PRO A 16 -2.50 4.70 5.09
C PRO A 16 -1.98 5.60 3.97
N ASP A 17 -2.08 6.89 4.22
CA ASP A 17 -1.66 8.01 3.38
C ASP A 17 -0.89 9.05 4.24
N MET A 18 -0.52 10.19 3.67
CA MET A 18 0.15 11.31 4.33
C MET A 18 -0.49 11.64 5.68
N GLY A 19 0.31 11.56 6.75
CA GLY A 19 -0.14 11.80 8.12
C GLY A 19 -0.72 10.58 8.85
N THR A 20 -0.77 9.42 8.20
CA THR A 20 -1.17 8.14 8.81
C THR A 20 -0.16 7.04 8.47
N GLY A 21 0.09 6.13 9.40
CA GLY A 21 1.05 5.06 9.23
C GLY A 21 0.51 3.71 9.68
N LYS A 22 1.44 2.79 9.93
CA LYS A 22 1.11 1.40 10.33
C LYS A 22 0.33 1.35 11.65
N LYS A 23 0.64 2.26 12.57
CA LYS A 23 0.03 2.34 13.91
C LYS A 23 -1.46 2.71 13.82
N GLU A 24 -1.79 3.72 13.03
CA GLU A 24 -3.17 4.18 12.86
C GLU A 24 -4.01 3.09 12.19
N MET A 25 -3.46 2.36 11.21
CA MET A 25 -4.13 1.22 10.59
C MET A 25 -4.35 0.06 11.57
N ALA A 26 -3.41 -0.19 12.49
CA ALA A 26 -3.59 -1.19 13.54
C ALA A 26 -4.81 -0.87 14.43
N TRP A 27 -4.96 0.40 14.84
CA TRP A 27 -6.11 0.84 15.64
C TRP A 27 -7.44 0.71 14.89
N ILE A 28 -7.46 1.03 13.60
CA ILE A 28 -8.67 0.89 12.79
C ILE A 28 -9.06 -0.59 12.65
N ALA A 29 -8.08 -1.48 12.43
CA ALA A 29 -8.32 -2.92 12.33
C ALA A 29 -8.85 -3.50 13.65
N ASP A 30 -8.28 -3.07 14.78
CA ASP A 30 -8.66 -3.53 16.11
C ASP A 30 -10.10 -3.13 16.47
N GLU A 31 -10.46 -1.86 16.27
CA GLU A 31 -11.83 -1.39 16.49
C GLU A 31 -12.82 -2.03 15.51
N TYR A 32 -12.41 -2.28 14.26
CA TYR A 32 -13.27 -2.99 13.31
C TYR A 32 -13.56 -4.42 13.76
N LYS A 33 -12.55 -5.16 14.24
CA LYS A 33 -12.71 -6.52 14.78
C LYS A 33 -13.60 -6.53 16.02
N ARG A 34 -13.45 -5.55 16.91
CA ARG A 34 -14.27 -5.41 18.12
C ARG A 34 -15.74 -5.18 17.79
N LEU A 35 -16.02 -4.37 16.76
CA LEU A 35 -17.39 -4.09 16.29
C LEU A 35 -17.99 -5.23 15.46
N ASN A 36 -17.16 -6.06 14.82
CA ASN A 36 -17.59 -7.18 13.97
C ASN A 36 -16.93 -8.50 14.43
N PRO A 37 -17.25 -9.00 15.63
CA PRO A 37 -16.56 -10.17 16.20
C PRO A 37 -16.76 -11.44 15.37
N GLN A 38 -17.91 -11.56 14.70
CA GLN A 38 -18.29 -12.70 13.86
C GLN A 38 -17.58 -12.74 12.50
N ASP A 39 -16.97 -11.62 12.08
CA ASP A 39 -16.25 -11.58 10.82
C ASP A 39 -14.84 -12.18 11.02
N ILE A 40 -14.62 -13.34 10.41
CA ILE A 40 -13.34 -14.05 10.42
C ILE A 40 -12.24 -13.25 9.71
N ASN A 41 -12.60 -12.45 8.71
CA ASN A 41 -11.70 -11.67 7.88
C ASN A 41 -11.59 -10.21 8.35
N ALA A 42 -12.08 -9.90 9.55
CA ALA A 42 -12.14 -8.54 10.05
C ALA A 42 -10.80 -7.78 9.98
N TYR A 43 -9.65 -8.44 10.15
CA TYR A 43 -8.34 -7.78 10.01
C TYR A 43 -8.01 -7.37 8.56
N ALA A 44 -8.63 -7.98 7.55
CA ALA A 44 -8.49 -7.60 6.15
C ALA A 44 -9.29 -6.33 5.79
N CYS A 45 -9.99 -5.72 6.76
CA CYS A 45 -10.75 -4.49 6.53
C CYS A 45 -9.86 -3.29 6.18
N VAL A 46 -8.56 -3.31 6.51
CA VAL A 46 -7.59 -2.24 6.17
C VAL A 46 -6.28 -2.84 5.67
N THR A 47 -5.56 -2.13 4.81
CA THR A 47 -4.19 -2.49 4.40
C THR A 47 -3.16 -1.63 5.12
N GLY A 48 -1.91 -2.05 5.14
CA GLY A 48 -0.82 -1.26 5.75
C GLY A 48 -0.71 -1.34 7.25
N LYS A 49 -1.31 -2.39 7.82
CA LYS A 49 -1.08 -2.83 9.19
C LYS A 49 0.41 -3.18 9.40
N PRO A 50 0.88 -3.19 10.65
CA PRO A 50 2.20 -3.70 10.96
C PRO A 50 2.29 -5.20 10.67
N GLU A 51 3.51 -5.68 10.46
CA GLU A 51 3.84 -7.04 10.03
C GLU A 51 3.25 -8.09 11.00
N ASN A 52 3.29 -7.81 12.30
CA ASN A 52 2.72 -8.66 13.35
C ASN A 52 1.18 -8.77 13.34
N MET A 53 0.48 -7.96 12.54
CA MET A 53 -0.98 -7.96 12.41
C MET A 53 -1.45 -8.23 10.97
N GLY A 54 -0.68 -9.02 10.21
CA GLY A 54 -1.01 -9.34 8.81
C GLY A 54 -0.69 -8.19 7.85
N GLY A 55 0.30 -7.38 8.19
CA GLY A 55 0.98 -6.49 7.24
C GLY A 55 1.83 -7.29 6.25
N VAL A 56 2.03 -6.74 5.06
CA VAL A 56 2.83 -7.38 3.99
C VAL A 56 4.26 -6.84 4.04
N ASP A 57 5.24 -7.75 4.03
CA ASP A 57 6.65 -7.41 3.97
C ASP A 57 7.00 -6.65 2.68
N GLY A 58 7.93 -5.71 2.79
CA GLY A 58 8.31 -4.86 1.66
C GLY A 58 7.27 -3.79 1.31
N ARG A 59 6.25 -3.57 2.15
CA ARG A 59 5.33 -2.42 1.97
C ARG A 59 6.08 -1.10 1.97
N THR A 60 7.07 -0.92 2.85
CA THR A 60 7.79 0.34 3.04
C THR A 60 8.42 0.83 1.73
N GLU A 61 9.06 -0.07 0.97
CA GLU A 61 9.71 0.30 -0.30
C GLU A 61 8.83 0.03 -1.52
N ALA A 62 7.59 -0.43 -1.37
CA ALA A 62 6.71 -0.79 -2.49
C ALA A 62 6.49 0.38 -3.46
N THR A 63 6.22 1.59 -2.95
CA THR A 63 6.02 2.79 -3.79
C THR A 63 7.30 3.17 -4.54
N GLY A 64 8.46 3.12 -3.87
CA GLY A 64 9.76 3.43 -4.48
C GLY A 64 10.16 2.42 -5.55
N ARG A 65 10.00 1.12 -5.26
CA ARG A 65 10.20 0.04 -6.25
C ARG A 65 9.27 0.18 -7.45
N GLY A 66 8.01 0.54 -7.22
CA GLY A 66 7.04 0.79 -8.29
C GLY A 66 7.50 1.89 -9.25
N ILE A 67 7.95 3.03 -8.72
CA ILE A 67 8.48 4.13 -9.54
C ILE A 67 9.73 3.68 -10.31
N PHE A 68 10.63 2.96 -9.66
CA PHE A 68 11.83 2.44 -10.33
C PHE A 68 11.48 1.54 -11.52
N TYR A 69 10.57 0.58 -11.36
CA TYR A 69 10.15 -0.30 -12.45
C TYR A 69 9.39 0.44 -13.55
N ALA A 70 8.53 1.40 -13.18
CA ALA A 70 7.81 2.23 -14.14
C ALA A 70 8.78 3.05 -15.01
N LEU A 71 9.77 3.71 -14.39
CA LEU A 71 10.76 4.51 -15.10
C LEU A 71 11.71 3.63 -15.92
N SER A 72 12.16 2.51 -15.37
CA SER A 72 12.97 1.53 -16.11
C SER A 72 12.24 1.02 -17.36
N SER A 73 10.95 0.73 -17.25
CA SER A 73 10.11 0.31 -18.39
C SER A 73 9.93 1.44 -19.40
N PHE A 74 9.69 2.67 -18.92
CA PHE A 74 9.52 3.86 -19.76
C PHE A 74 10.77 4.15 -20.60
N PHE A 75 11.96 4.19 -19.99
CA PHE A 75 13.22 4.44 -20.70
C PHE A 75 13.65 3.27 -21.59
N ASN A 76 13.16 2.06 -21.32
CA ASN A 76 13.41 0.91 -22.18
C ASN A 76 12.50 0.86 -23.42
N SER A 77 11.44 1.68 -23.47
CA SER A 77 10.52 1.72 -24.61
C SER A 77 11.21 2.22 -25.90
N PRO A 78 10.85 1.68 -27.08
CA PRO A 78 11.50 2.04 -28.35
C PRO A 78 11.36 3.53 -28.71
N ASP A 79 10.25 4.15 -28.32
CA ASP A 79 9.93 5.53 -28.66
C ASP A 79 10.78 6.53 -27.87
N ILE A 80 11.07 6.22 -26.61
CA ILE A 80 11.90 7.07 -25.73
C ILE A 80 13.39 6.89 -26.04
N LYS A 81 13.83 5.69 -26.43
CA LYS A 81 15.22 5.46 -26.88
C LYS A 81 15.61 6.32 -28.08
N LYS A 82 14.66 6.59 -28.99
CA LYS A 82 14.87 7.46 -30.16
C LYS A 82 15.06 8.93 -29.78
N GLN A 83 14.51 9.36 -28.63
CA GLN A 83 14.59 10.74 -28.16
C GLN A 83 15.87 11.07 -27.38
N ALA A 84 16.79 10.10 -27.17
CA ALA A 84 18.08 10.28 -26.50
C ALA A 84 17.99 10.99 -25.13
N LEU A 85 16.86 10.85 -24.44
CA LEU A 85 16.65 11.38 -23.09
C LEU A 85 17.61 10.66 -22.12
N LYS A 86 18.56 11.40 -21.56
CA LYS A 86 19.49 10.88 -20.56
C LYS A 86 18.81 10.80 -19.20
N ALA A 87 18.46 9.59 -18.79
CA ALA A 87 18.11 9.31 -17.40
C ALA A 87 19.38 8.96 -16.62
N SER A 88 19.97 9.92 -15.91
CA SER A 88 21.07 9.63 -14.98
C SER A 88 20.51 9.05 -13.68
N PHE A 89 20.15 7.76 -13.69
CA PHE A 89 19.89 7.03 -12.45
C PHE A 89 21.22 6.62 -11.83
N LEU A 90 21.65 7.36 -10.81
CA LEU A 90 22.81 7.02 -9.98
C LEU A 90 22.47 5.80 -9.11
N LEU A 91 22.52 4.61 -9.71
CA LEU A 91 22.74 3.34 -9.01
C LEU A 91 24.23 3.29 -8.61
N LYS A 92 24.61 4.06 -7.58
CA LYS A 92 25.74 3.68 -6.75
C LYS A 92 25.14 2.96 -5.55
N ALA A 93 25.07 1.64 -5.68
CA ALA A 93 25.09 0.75 -4.51
C ALA A 93 26.42 0.94 -3.78
#